data_AF-A0A484L5I3-F1
#
_entry.id   AF-A0A484L5I3-F1
#
_cell.length_a   1.000
_cell.length_b   1.000
_cell.length_c   1.000
_cell.angle_alpha   90.00
_cell.angle_beta   90.00
_cell.angle_gamma   90.00
#
_symmetry.space_group_name_H-M   'P 1'
#
loop_
_entity.id
_entity.type
_entity.pdbx_description
1 polymer ?
#
loop_
_entity_poly.entity_id
_entity_poly.type
_entity_poly.pdbx_seq_one_letter_code
_entity_poly.pdbx_strand_id
1 'polypeptide(L)'
;MEGKDACAVTYFGDGTTSEGDFHAGLNFAAVMDAPVVFICRNNGWAISTPVAEQFRSDGIVSKGKGYGITSIRVDGNDALAVYNAIRVAREMAIKKQAPILVEALTYRVSHHSTSDDSTKYRPTQEIEHWKTTRSPVARFRKWVEKEGWWNDEKESQLRRDMRKQVLEAIQEAEGMEKPSLSELFADVYDHLPPNLKEQERSLRDIVKRHPKDYPADVPV
;
A
#
# COMPACT_ATOMS: atom_id res chain seq x y z
N MET A 1 22.63 -14.35 1.01
CA MET A 1 22.00 -13.46 0.01
C MET A 1 22.76 -13.58 -1.30
N GLU A 2 22.08 -13.43 -2.44
CA GLU A 2 22.67 -13.62 -3.79
C GLU A 2 23.66 -12.52 -4.23
N GLY A 3 24.07 -11.62 -3.33
CA GLY A 3 25.04 -10.56 -3.63
C GLY A 3 24.57 -9.48 -4.61
N LYS A 4 23.25 -9.36 -4.85
CA LYS A 4 22.66 -8.36 -5.74
C LYS A 4 22.76 -6.95 -5.12
N ASP A 5 22.98 -5.94 -5.96
CA ASP A 5 22.86 -4.51 -5.60
C ASP A 5 21.38 -4.09 -5.49
N ALA A 6 20.69 -4.72 -4.52
CA ALA A 6 19.27 -4.59 -4.33
C ALA A 6 18.90 -4.65 -2.84
N CYS A 7 17.79 -4.01 -2.51
CA CYS A 7 17.14 -4.13 -1.21
C CYS A 7 15.67 -4.51 -1.41
N ALA A 8 15.09 -5.20 -0.43
CA ALA A 8 13.65 -5.32 -0.36
C ALA A 8 13.04 -4.04 0.22
N VAL A 9 11.81 -3.72 -0.18
CA VAL A 9 11.04 -2.61 0.39
C VAL A 9 9.69 -3.14 0.83
N THR A 10 9.25 -2.78 2.03
CA THR A 10 7.93 -3.14 2.52
C THR A 10 7.21 -1.92 3.07
N TYR A 11 5.90 -1.85 2.86
CA TYR A 11 5.04 -0.75 3.28
C TYR A 11 4.02 -1.25 4.29
N PHE A 12 3.76 -0.45 5.31
CA PHE A 12 2.75 -0.73 6.33
C PHE A 12 2.18 0.57 6.91
N GLY A 13 1.08 0.47 7.65
CA GLY A 13 0.47 1.61 8.34
C GLY A 13 0.93 1.73 9.79
N ASP A 14 0.61 2.85 10.44
CA ASP A 14 0.83 3.05 11.88
C ASP A 14 0.21 1.95 12.75
N GLY A 15 -1.01 1.50 12.42
CA GLY A 15 -1.67 0.38 13.10
C GLY A 15 -0.87 -0.93 13.09
N THR A 16 -0.34 -1.31 11.92
CA THR A 16 0.44 -2.55 11.73
C THR A 16 1.65 -2.64 12.64
N THR A 17 2.18 -1.51 13.11
CA THR A 17 3.36 -1.48 14.00
C THR A 17 3.10 -2.01 15.42
N SER A 18 1.84 -2.36 15.71
CA SER A 18 1.42 -3.01 16.96
C SER A 18 1.21 -4.51 16.80
N GLU A 19 1.34 -5.05 15.59
CA GLU A 19 1.32 -6.49 15.35
C GLU A 19 2.63 -7.16 15.78
N GLY A 20 2.55 -8.41 16.23
CA GLY A 20 3.73 -9.21 16.57
C GLY A 20 4.67 -9.44 15.39
N ASP A 21 4.12 -9.56 14.18
CA ASP A 21 4.92 -9.78 12.97
C ASP A 21 5.76 -8.55 12.59
N PHE A 22 5.32 -7.34 12.95
CA PHE A 22 6.16 -6.15 12.81
C PHE A 22 7.41 -6.26 13.69
N HIS A 23 7.25 -6.67 14.95
CA HIS A 23 8.37 -6.92 15.86
C HIS A 23 9.31 -8.02 15.31
N ALA A 24 8.74 -9.16 14.91
CA ALA A 24 9.50 -10.29 14.41
C ALA A 24 10.29 -9.93 13.14
N GLY A 25 9.64 -9.24 12.19
CA GLY A 25 10.26 -8.83 10.92
C GLY A 25 11.41 -7.84 11.12
N LEU A 26 11.24 -6.82 11.97
CA LEU A 26 12.31 -5.84 12.25
C LEU A 26 13.49 -6.52 12.95
N ASN A 27 13.23 -7.31 14.00
CA ASN A 27 14.30 -7.98 14.74
C ASN A 27 15.06 -8.96 13.85
N PHE A 28 14.36 -9.74 13.03
CA PHE A 28 15.01 -10.70 12.15
C PHE A 28 15.85 -10.01 11.08
N ALA A 29 15.35 -8.95 10.46
CA ALA A 29 16.13 -8.17 9.49
C ALA A 29 17.37 -7.52 10.12
N ALA A 30 17.30 -7.07 11.37
CA ALA A 30 18.43 -6.49 12.08
C ALA A 30 19.51 -7.53 12.41
N VAL A 31 19.14 -8.69 12.95
CA VAL A 31 20.09 -9.76 13.30
C VAL A 31 20.73 -10.37 12.06
N MET A 32 20.01 -10.41 10.95
CA MET A 32 20.47 -11.00 9.69
C MET A 32 21.19 -10.01 8.77
N ASP A 33 21.41 -8.76 9.20
CA ASP A 33 22.03 -7.71 8.38
C ASP A 33 21.34 -7.58 7.00
N ALA A 34 20.00 -7.67 6.99
CA ALA A 34 19.23 -7.76 5.76
C ALA A 34 19.02 -6.38 5.11
N PRO A 35 19.30 -6.20 3.80
CA PRO A 35 19.08 -4.94 3.09
C PRO A 35 17.57 -4.76 2.84
N VAL A 36 16.86 -4.24 3.83
CA VAL A 36 15.41 -4.03 3.80
C VAL A 36 15.07 -2.61 4.20
N VAL A 37 14.25 -1.92 3.41
CA VAL A 37 13.69 -0.63 3.77
C VAL A 37 12.23 -0.81 4.22
N PHE A 38 12.00 -0.62 5.52
CA PHE A 38 10.68 -0.65 6.14
C PHE A 38 10.06 0.75 6.08
N ILE A 39 8.96 0.93 5.35
CA ILE A 39 8.32 2.24 5.17
C ILE A 39 6.95 2.25 5.86
N CYS A 40 6.90 2.94 7.00
CA CYS A 40 5.66 3.23 7.69
C CYS A 40 4.97 4.45 7.09
N ARG A 41 3.73 4.27 6.61
CA ARG A 41 2.81 5.35 6.27
C ARG A 41 1.99 5.68 7.52
N ASN A 42 2.53 6.54 8.36
CA ASN A 42 1.83 6.98 9.56
C ASN A 42 0.83 8.07 9.15
N ASN A 43 -0.44 7.71 9.03
CA ASN A 43 -1.50 8.60 8.59
C ASN A 43 -2.35 9.15 9.75
N GLY A 44 -1.98 8.80 10.99
CA GLY A 44 -2.65 9.17 12.22
C GLY A 44 -3.75 8.20 12.69
N TRP A 45 -4.17 7.24 11.86
CA TRP A 45 -5.36 6.43 12.10
C TRP A 45 -5.29 4.98 11.57
N ALA A 46 -5.52 4.02 12.46
CA ALA A 46 -5.80 2.62 12.13
C ALA A 46 -7.32 2.37 12.14
N ILE A 47 -7.95 2.39 10.96
CA ILE A 47 -9.42 2.41 10.81
C ILE A 47 -10.00 3.61 11.58
N SER A 48 -10.50 3.40 12.80
CA SER A 48 -11.07 4.40 13.71
C SER A 48 -10.20 4.69 14.93
N THR A 49 -9.12 3.94 15.15
CA THR A 49 -8.22 4.10 16.29
C THR A 49 -7.15 5.15 15.98
N PRO A 50 -7.07 6.25 16.74
CA PRO A 50 -6.03 7.25 16.57
C PRO A 50 -4.67 6.73 17.08
N VAL A 51 -3.56 7.24 16.53
CA VAL A 51 -2.20 6.86 16.96
C VAL A 51 -1.93 7.05 18.46
N ALA A 52 -2.62 7.98 19.11
CA ALA A 52 -2.53 8.20 20.56
C ALA A 52 -3.06 7.02 21.40
N GLU A 53 -3.94 6.20 20.82
CA GLU A 53 -4.42 4.94 21.40
C GLU A 53 -3.63 3.74 20.87
N GLN A 54 -2.94 3.90 19.73
CA GLN A 54 -2.12 2.84 19.13
C GLN A 54 -0.78 2.63 19.85
N PHE A 55 -0.07 3.71 20.19
CA PHE A 55 1.22 3.63 20.87
C PHE A 55 1.53 4.88 21.69
N ARG A 56 2.44 4.75 22.65
CA ARG A 56 2.96 5.86 23.47
C ARG A 56 4.38 6.31 23.09
N SER A 57 5.01 5.62 22.14
CA SER A 57 6.33 5.98 21.63
C SER A 57 6.27 7.30 20.84
N ASP A 58 7.42 7.96 20.69
CA ASP A 58 7.57 9.07 19.74
C ASP A 58 7.50 8.49 18.31
N GLY A 59 6.27 8.32 17.82
CA GLY A 59 5.95 7.67 16.55
C GLY A 59 6.61 6.31 16.38
N ILE A 60 6.81 5.95 15.11
CA ILE A 60 7.40 4.68 14.69
C ILE A 60 8.92 4.78 14.57
N VAL A 61 9.46 5.97 14.25
CA VAL A 61 10.91 6.18 14.11
C VAL A 61 11.69 5.76 15.37
N SER A 62 11.11 5.93 16.56
CA SER A 62 11.76 5.57 17.83
C SER A 62 11.85 4.06 18.04
N LYS A 63 10.96 3.28 17.44
CA LYS A 63 10.95 1.81 17.57
C LYS A 63 12.18 1.18 16.93
N GLY A 64 12.71 1.74 15.83
CA GLY A 64 13.89 1.19 15.17
C GLY A 64 15.12 1.16 16.07
N LYS A 65 15.27 2.15 16.97
CA LYS A 65 16.35 2.15 17.99
C LYS A 65 16.32 0.89 18.87
N GLY A 66 15.14 0.38 19.19
CA GLY A 66 14.97 -0.84 20.00
C GLY A 66 15.55 -2.10 19.35
N TYR A 67 15.74 -2.08 18.02
CA TYR A 67 16.30 -3.19 17.24
C TYR A 67 17.68 -2.87 16.66
N GLY A 68 18.30 -1.74 17.04
CA GLY A 68 19.55 -1.28 16.42
C GLY A 68 19.41 -0.79 14.98
N ILE A 69 18.18 -0.50 14.52
CA ILE A 69 17.88 -0.11 13.15
C ILE A 69 17.98 1.41 12.99
N THR A 70 18.74 1.87 11.98
CA THR A 70 18.77 3.29 11.62
C THR A 70 17.40 3.72 11.12
N SER A 71 16.88 4.82 11.68
CA SER A 71 15.51 5.27 11.42
C SER A 71 15.47 6.72 10.92
N ILE A 72 14.58 7.00 9.96
CA ILE A 72 14.38 8.31 9.35
C ILE A 72 12.91 8.69 9.49
N ARG A 73 12.61 9.89 9.98
CA ARG A 73 11.26 10.47 9.92
C ARG A 73 11.23 11.54 8.83
N VAL A 74 10.18 11.54 8.02
CA VAL A 74 10.02 12.46 6.89
C VAL A 74 8.60 13.03 6.83
N ASP A 75 8.46 14.25 6.33
CA ASP A 75 7.17 14.80 5.92
C ASP A 75 6.67 14.02 4.70
N GLY A 76 5.69 13.14 4.91
CA GLY A 76 5.11 12.29 3.88
C GLY A 76 4.30 13.05 2.83
N ASN A 77 4.00 14.32 3.08
CA ASN A 77 3.31 15.19 2.11
C ASN A 77 4.29 16.07 1.30
N ASP A 78 5.59 15.89 1.47
CA ASP A 78 6.63 16.48 0.63
C ASP A 78 7.26 15.40 -0.26
N ALA A 79 6.89 15.41 -1.54
CA ALA A 79 7.36 14.41 -2.50
C ALA A 79 8.89 14.37 -2.65
N LEU A 80 9.57 15.53 -2.55
CA LEU A 80 11.03 15.61 -2.65
C LEU A 80 11.69 15.11 -1.37
N ALA A 81 11.13 15.42 -0.20
CA ALA A 81 11.63 14.91 1.06
C ALA A 81 11.52 13.38 1.12
N VAL A 82 10.38 12.82 0.72
CA VAL A 82 10.17 11.36 0.63
C VAL A 82 11.16 10.74 -0.36
N TYR A 83 11.27 11.29 -1.59
CA TYR A 83 12.20 10.78 -2.58
C TYR A 83 13.64 10.75 -2.06
N ASN A 84 14.11 11.84 -1.46
CA ASN A 84 15.46 11.93 -0.90
C ASN A 84 15.67 10.97 0.26
N ALA A 85 14.72 10.86 1.19
CA ALA A 85 14.80 9.95 2.32
C ALA A 85 14.87 8.48 1.86
N ILE A 86 14.02 8.08 0.91
CA ILE A 86 14.01 6.71 0.38
C ILE A 86 15.27 6.42 -0.44
N ARG A 87 15.76 7.36 -1.23
CA ARG A 87 17.03 7.21 -1.96
C ARG A 87 18.19 6.95 -0.99
N VAL A 88 18.30 7.75 0.06
CA VAL A 88 19.33 7.57 1.09
C VAL A 88 19.13 6.26 1.84
N ALA A 89 17.91 5.91 2.22
CA ALA A 89 17.60 4.64 2.90
C ALA A 89 18.01 3.43 2.04
N ARG A 90 17.69 3.43 0.74
CA ARG A 90 18.11 2.40 -0.20
C ARG A 90 19.63 2.28 -0.26
N GLU A 91 20.33 3.40 -0.45
CA GLU A 91 21.80 3.41 -0.49
C GLU A 91 22.42 2.88 0.80
N MET A 92 21.88 3.25 1.96
CA MET A 92 22.33 2.74 3.26
C MET A 92 22.08 1.25 3.41
N ALA A 93 20.86 0.80 3.07
CA ALA A 93 20.47 -0.59 3.26
C ALA A 93 21.37 -1.54 2.48
N ILE A 94 21.68 -1.18 1.23
CA ILE A 94 22.55 -1.96 0.35
C ILE A 94 24.02 -1.87 0.82
N LYS A 95 24.56 -0.66 0.98
CA LYS A 95 25.99 -0.48 1.27
C LYS A 95 26.40 -1.04 2.63
N LYS A 96 25.52 -0.92 3.62
CA LYS A 96 25.78 -1.39 4.99
C LYS A 96 25.28 -2.81 5.25
N GLN A 97 24.56 -3.41 4.30
CA GLN A 97 23.82 -4.66 4.51
C GLN A 97 23.03 -4.56 5.82
N ALA A 98 22.07 -3.63 5.88
CA ALA A 98 21.35 -3.35 7.11
C ALA A 98 19.92 -2.90 6.81
N PRO A 99 18.96 -3.20 7.70
CA PRO A 99 17.63 -2.65 7.55
C PRO A 99 17.60 -1.16 7.87
N ILE A 100 16.68 -0.44 7.23
CA ILE A 100 16.38 0.97 7.50
C ILE A 100 14.88 1.12 7.74
N LEU A 101 14.51 1.85 8.79
CA LEU A 101 13.12 2.20 9.07
C LEU A 101 12.85 3.65 8.64
N VAL A 102 11.81 3.87 7.84
CA VAL A 102 11.36 5.19 7.43
C VAL A 102 9.93 5.41 7.89
N GLU A 103 9.70 6.46 8.66
CA GLU A 103 8.36 6.93 9.04
C GLU A 103 7.99 8.15 8.21
N ALA A 104 7.05 7.97 7.28
CA ALA A 104 6.45 9.05 6.51
C ALA A 104 5.18 9.53 7.23
N LEU A 105 5.22 10.74 7.78
CA LEU A 105 4.08 11.38 8.42
C LEU A 105 3.14 11.97 7.36
N THR A 106 1.93 11.48 7.27
CA THR A 106 0.93 11.90 6.28
C THR A 106 -0.47 11.90 6.91
N TYR A 107 -1.52 12.00 6.09
CA TYR A 107 -2.89 11.96 6.55
C TYR A 107 -3.82 11.25 5.57
N ARG A 108 -4.69 10.38 6.08
CA ARG A 108 -5.72 9.71 5.28
C ARG A 108 -6.93 10.63 5.13
N VAL A 109 -6.94 11.46 4.09
CA VAL A 109 -8.03 12.42 3.84
C VAL A 109 -9.40 11.75 3.68
N SER A 110 -9.46 10.60 2.98
CA SER A 110 -10.70 9.84 2.76
C SER A 110 -11.01 8.89 3.93
N HIS A 111 -12.13 8.18 3.84
CA HIS A 111 -12.49 7.07 4.73
C HIS A 111 -11.45 5.94 4.69
N HIS A 112 -11.51 5.00 5.63
CA HIS A 112 -10.62 3.84 5.64
C HIS A 112 -10.83 2.94 4.41
N SER A 113 -12.09 2.68 4.07
CA SER A 113 -12.53 1.87 2.94
C SER A 113 -13.94 2.30 2.53
N THR A 114 -14.52 1.65 1.51
CA THR A 114 -15.92 1.84 1.10
C THR A 114 -16.93 1.36 2.16
N SER A 115 -16.49 0.56 3.14
CA SER A 115 -17.32 0.06 4.24
C SER A 115 -17.18 0.90 5.52
N ASP A 116 -16.42 1.99 5.49
CA ASP A 116 -16.14 2.85 6.64
C ASP A 116 -16.71 4.26 6.45
N ASP A 117 -17.15 4.86 7.56
CA ASP A 117 -17.53 6.27 7.63
C ASP A 117 -16.70 6.96 8.71
N SER A 118 -15.71 7.72 8.24
CA SER A 118 -14.77 8.38 9.12
C SER A 118 -15.28 9.64 9.80
N THR A 119 -16.42 10.17 9.39
CA THR A 119 -17.01 11.35 10.05
C THR A 119 -17.51 11.03 11.46
N LYS A 120 -17.67 9.73 11.77
CA LYS A 120 -18.07 9.23 13.09
C LYS A 120 -16.99 9.33 14.16
N TYR A 121 -15.71 9.38 13.78
CA TYR A 121 -14.60 9.31 14.73
C TYR A 121 -13.49 10.32 14.45
N ARG A 122 -13.59 11.13 13.37
CA ARG A 122 -12.62 12.20 13.07
C ARG A 122 -13.32 13.56 12.90
N PRO A 123 -12.79 14.63 13.51
CA PRO A 123 -13.29 15.97 13.28
C PRO A 123 -13.17 16.38 11.80
N THR A 124 -14.26 16.87 11.20
CA THR A 124 -14.25 17.34 9.81
C THR A 124 -13.24 18.46 9.57
N GLN A 125 -13.00 19.31 10.58
CA GLN A 125 -12.01 20.39 10.51
C GLN A 125 -10.58 19.87 10.34
N GLU A 126 -10.24 18.75 10.98
CA GLU A 126 -8.94 18.09 10.82
C GLU A 126 -8.79 17.59 9.37
N ILE A 127 -9.81 16.91 8.85
CA ILE A 127 -9.81 16.40 7.47
C ILE A 127 -9.63 17.54 6.46
N GLU A 128 -10.41 18.61 6.59
CA GLU A 128 -10.35 19.75 5.67
C GLU A 128 -9.01 20.50 5.77
N HIS A 129 -8.41 20.62 6.97
CA HIS A 129 -7.07 21.17 7.11
C HIS A 129 -6.04 20.39 6.29
N TRP A 130 -6.01 19.06 6.43
CA TRP A 130 -5.07 18.21 5.72
C TRP A 130 -5.31 18.19 4.21
N LYS A 131 -6.58 18.16 3.79
CA LYS A 131 -6.99 18.16 2.39
C LYS A 131 -6.61 19.45 1.66
N THR A 132 -6.75 20.60 2.31
CA THR A 132 -6.57 21.92 1.66
C THR A 132 -5.18 22.49 1.87
N THR A 133 -4.67 22.43 3.10
CA THR A 133 -3.45 23.14 3.51
C THR A 133 -2.21 22.26 3.40
N ARG A 134 -2.36 20.93 3.52
CA ARG A 134 -1.26 19.97 3.53
C ARG A 134 -1.29 18.99 2.34
N SER A 135 -2.00 19.32 1.26
CA SER A 135 -2.07 18.46 0.07
C SER A 135 -0.69 18.30 -0.60
N PRO A 136 -0.18 17.06 -0.76
CA PRO A 136 1.11 16.82 -1.41
C PRO A 136 1.11 17.25 -2.87
N VAL A 137 0.00 17.02 -3.58
CA VAL A 137 -0.17 17.41 -4.99
C VAL A 137 -0.14 18.92 -5.13
N ALA A 138 -0.90 19.64 -4.29
CA ALA A 138 -0.94 21.10 -4.35
C ALA A 138 0.41 21.73 -3.98
N ARG A 139 1.10 21.17 -2.98
CA ARG A 139 2.44 21.60 -2.57
C ARG A 139 3.46 21.42 -3.69
N PHE A 140 3.49 20.23 -4.31
CA PHE A 140 4.44 19.94 -5.38
C PHE A 140 4.13 20.76 -6.63
N ARG A 141 2.86 20.90 -6.99
CA ARG A 141 2.40 21.75 -8.10
C ARG A 141 2.91 23.18 -7.98
N LYS A 142 2.72 23.82 -6.82
CA LYS A 142 3.21 25.19 -6.58
C LYS A 142 4.72 25.32 -6.81
N TRP A 143 5.49 24.30 -6.44
CA TRP A 143 6.93 24.30 -6.67
C TRP A 143 7.26 24.20 -8.15
N VAL A 144 6.70 23.24 -8.90
CA VAL A 144 7.00 23.07 -10.32
C VAL A 144 6.45 24.20 -11.21
N GLU A 145 5.37 24.86 -10.81
CA GLU A 145 4.88 26.09 -11.48
C GLU A 145 5.85 27.26 -11.26
N LYS A 146 6.39 27.40 -10.04
CA LYS A 146 7.41 28.42 -9.74
C LYS A 146 8.67 28.23 -10.61
N GLU A 147 9.06 26.99 -10.89
CA GLU A 147 10.20 26.69 -11.78
C GLU A 147 9.86 26.83 -13.28
N GLY A 148 8.61 27.16 -13.63
CA GLY A 148 8.16 27.32 -15.02
C GLY A 148 7.96 26.00 -15.78
N TRP A 149 7.98 24.86 -15.09
CA TRP A 149 7.83 23.54 -15.71
C TRP A 149 6.36 23.14 -15.89
N TRP A 150 5.46 23.73 -15.11
CA TRP A 150 4.03 23.42 -15.08
C TRP A 150 3.15 24.67 -15.24
N ASN A 151 1.93 24.48 -15.72
CA ASN A 151 0.91 25.52 -15.84
C ASN A 151 -0.51 24.90 -15.93
N ASP A 152 -1.54 25.74 -15.93
CA ASP A 152 -2.96 25.31 -15.98
C ASP A 152 -3.33 24.54 -17.25
N GLU A 153 -2.71 24.86 -18.39
CA GLU A 153 -2.94 24.17 -19.65
C GLU A 153 -2.45 22.72 -19.58
N LYS A 154 -1.20 22.52 -19.10
CA LYS A 154 -0.60 21.20 -18.87
C LYS A 154 -1.38 20.39 -17.82
N GLU A 155 -1.80 21.03 -16.73
CA GLU A 155 -2.65 20.38 -15.72
C GLU A 155 -3.96 19.87 -16.33
N SER A 156 -4.65 20.74 -17.08
CA SER A 156 -5.94 20.41 -17.69
C SER A 156 -5.78 19.31 -18.73
N GLN A 157 -4.71 19.35 -19.52
CA GLN A 157 -4.38 18.30 -20.48
C GLN A 157 -4.11 16.96 -19.77
N LEU A 158 -3.24 16.95 -18.76
CA LEU A 158 -2.94 15.75 -17.97
C LEU A 158 -4.22 15.15 -17.36
N ARG A 159 -5.09 15.98 -16.78
CA ARG A 159 -6.35 15.49 -16.19
C ARG A 159 -7.28 14.86 -17.21
N ARG A 160 -7.41 15.45 -18.41
CA ARG A 160 -8.20 14.86 -19.49
C ARG A 160 -7.61 13.51 -19.93
N ASP A 161 -6.30 13.46 -20.13
CA ASP A 161 -5.61 12.26 -20.60
C ASP A 161 -5.69 11.13 -19.56
N MET A 162 -5.44 11.43 -18.28
CA MET A 162 -5.57 10.46 -17.19
C MET A 162 -7.02 9.97 -17.05
N ARG A 163 -8.01 10.85 -17.18
CA ARG A 163 -9.42 10.43 -17.14
C ARG A 163 -9.74 9.49 -18.29
N LYS A 164 -9.25 9.78 -19.50
CA LYS A 164 -9.42 8.92 -20.66
C LYS A 164 -8.80 7.54 -20.41
N GLN A 165 -7.54 7.50 -19.97
CA GLN A 165 -6.83 6.23 -19.68
C GLN A 165 -7.53 5.38 -18.62
N VAL A 166 -8.04 6.00 -17.54
CA VAL A 166 -8.78 5.29 -16.50
C VAL A 166 -10.09 4.72 -17.04
N LEU A 167 -10.82 5.48 -17.86
CA LEU A 167 -12.08 4.99 -18.46
C LEU A 167 -11.83 3.86 -19.46
N GLU A 168 -10.77 3.94 -20.26
CA GLU A 168 -10.36 2.87 -21.18
C GLU A 168 -10.00 1.60 -20.41
N ALA A 169 -9.22 1.72 -19.32
CA ALA A 169 -8.87 0.58 -18.47
C ALA A 169 -10.09 -0.05 -17.77
N ILE A 170 -11.06 0.76 -17.34
CA ILE A 170 -12.32 0.25 -16.78
C ILE A 170 -13.12 -0.49 -17.86
N GLN A 171 -13.24 0.07 -19.05
CA GLN A 171 -13.97 -0.57 -20.15
C GLN A 171 -13.32 -1.89 -20.58
N GLU A 172 -11.98 -1.94 -20.64
CA GLU A 172 -11.25 -3.18 -20.87
C GLU A 172 -11.54 -4.21 -19.77
N ALA A 173 -11.49 -3.78 -18.50
CA ALA A 173 -11.74 -4.65 -17.36
C ALA A 173 -13.19 -5.17 -17.29
N GLU A 174 -14.18 -4.33 -17.60
CA GLU A 174 -15.60 -4.73 -17.66
C GLU A 174 -15.91 -5.63 -18.86
N GLY A 175 -15.10 -5.53 -19.92
CA GLY A 175 -15.22 -6.37 -21.11
C GLY A 175 -14.54 -7.74 -20.98
N MET A 176 -13.71 -7.96 -19.95
CA MET A 176 -13.08 -9.26 -19.72
C MET A 176 -14.11 -10.30 -19.27
N GLU A 177 -14.03 -11.50 -19.84
CA GLU A 177 -14.80 -12.64 -19.37
C GLU A 177 -14.42 -12.97 -17.93
N LYS A 178 -15.40 -13.42 -17.14
CA LYS A 178 -15.12 -13.89 -15.79
C LYS A 178 -14.21 -15.12 -15.84
N PRO A 179 -13.30 -15.29 -14.86
CA PRO A 179 -12.49 -16.49 -14.73
C PRO A 179 -13.34 -17.76 -14.70
N SER A 180 -12.80 -18.87 -15.17
CA SER A 180 -13.49 -20.15 -15.10
C SER A 180 -13.66 -20.58 -13.64
N LEU A 181 -14.77 -21.26 -13.31
CA LEU A 181 -14.93 -21.91 -12.00
C LEU A 181 -13.80 -22.88 -11.65
N SER A 182 -13.09 -23.42 -12.66
CA SER A 182 -11.93 -24.28 -12.44
C SER A 182 -10.75 -23.56 -11.81
N GLU A 183 -10.62 -22.24 -12.00
CA GLU A 183 -9.55 -21.44 -11.41
C GLU A 183 -9.65 -21.37 -9.87
N LEU A 184 -10.82 -21.65 -9.28
CA LEU A 184 -10.99 -21.81 -7.84
C LEU A 184 -10.05 -22.88 -7.25
N PHE A 185 -9.68 -23.89 -8.05
CA PHE A 185 -8.84 -25.02 -7.64
C PHE A 185 -7.40 -24.89 -8.10
N ALA A 186 -7.13 -23.98 -9.05
CA ALA A 186 -5.79 -23.68 -9.53
C ALA A 186 -4.98 -22.91 -8.47
N ASP A 187 -3.66 -22.92 -8.60
CA ASP A 187 -2.70 -22.14 -7.78
C ASP A 187 -2.69 -22.41 -6.26
N VAL A 188 -3.50 -23.35 -5.77
CA VAL A 188 -3.44 -23.84 -4.37
C VAL A 188 -2.13 -24.60 -4.11
N TYR A 189 -1.70 -25.38 -5.09
CA TYR A 189 -0.43 -26.13 -5.11
C TYR A 189 0.18 -26.04 -6.51
N ASP A 190 1.50 -26.26 -6.62
CA ASP A 190 2.22 -26.35 -7.90
C ASP A 190 1.58 -27.38 -8.86
N HIS A 191 1.11 -28.49 -8.29
CA HIS A 191 0.36 -29.50 -9.03
C HIS A 191 -0.95 -29.80 -8.32
N LEU A 192 -2.05 -29.74 -9.08
CA LEU A 192 -3.40 -30.01 -8.57
C LEU A 192 -3.49 -31.44 -7.98
N PRO A 193 -3.66 -31.58 -6.66
CA PRO A 193 -3.70 -32.89 -6.01
C PRO A 193 -5.02 -33.62 -6.31
N PRO A 194 -5.05 -34.97 -6.19
CA PRO A 194 -6.22 -35.78 -6.56
C PRO A 194 -7.53 -35.36 -5.90
N ASN A 195 -7.50 -34.98 -4.62
CA ASN A 195 -8.69 -34.53 -3.89
C ASN A 195 -9.27 -33.23 -4.46
N LEU A 196 -8.42 -32.28 -4.91
CA LEU A 196 -8.91 -31.06 -5.56
C LEU A 196 -9.45 -31.32 -6.96
N LYS A 197 -8.89 -32.29 -7.70
CA LYS A 197 -9.46 -32.77 -8.98
C LYS A 197 -10.86 -33.37 -8.80
N GLU A 198 -11.05 -34.13 -7.72
CA GLU A 198 -12.36 -34.69 -7.38
C GLU A 198 -13.37 -33.61 -6.99
N GLN A 199 -12.96 -32.62 -6.20
CA GLN A 199 -13.80 -31.48 -5.82
C GLN A 199 -14.17 -30.62 -7.04
N GLU A 200 -13.23 -30.34 -7.93
CA GLU A 200 -13.49 -29.64 -9.19
C GLU A 200 -14.52 -30.37 -10.03
N ARG A 201 -14.34 -31.69 -10.23
CA ARG A 201 -15.31 -32.52 -10.96
C ARG A 201 -16.68 -32.48 -10.31
N SER A 202 -16.75 -32.60 -8.99
CA SER A 202 -18.00 -32.52 -8.24
C SER A 202 -18.70 -31.17 -8.43
N LEU A 203 -17.96 -30.05 -8.41
CA LEU A 203 -18.54 -28.73 -8.67
C LEU A 203 -19.09 -28.64 -10.10
N ARG A 204 -18.31 -29.04 -11.09
CA ARG A 204 -18.74 -29.04 -12.51
C ARG A 204 -20.01 -29.87 -12.71
N ASP A 205 -20.12 -31.02 -12.06
CA ASP A 205 -21.32 -31.88 -12.13
C ASP A 205 -22.55 -31.23 -11.46
N ILE A 206 -22.36 -30.51 -10.35
CA ILE A 206 -23.45 -29.77 -9.70
C ILE A 206 -23.94 -28.63 -10.59
N VAL A 207 -23.03 -27.84 -11.17
CA VAL A 207 -23.40 -26.72 -12.07
C VAL A 207 -24.16 -27.23 -13.29
N LYS A 208 -23.74 -28.37 -13.86
CA LYS A 208 -24.47 -29.03 -14.96
C LYS A 208 -25.88 -29.48 -14.57
N ARG A 209 -26.08 -29.97 -13.34
CA ARG A 209 -27.40 -30.39 -12.83
C ARG A 209 -28.31 -29.23 -12.48
N HIS A 210 -27.73 -28.10 -12.07
CA HIS A 210 -28.45 -26.94 -11.54
C HIS A 210 -28.07 -25.62 -12.24
N PRO A 211 -28.09 -25.52 -13.58
CA PRO A 211 -27.52 -24.37 -14.29
C PRO A 211 -28.22 -23.04 -13.99
N LYS A 212 -29.49 -23.07 -13.53
CA LYS A 212 -30.25 -21.86 -13.16
C LYS A 212 -29.82 -21.26 -11.82
N ASP A 213 -29.13 -22.04 -10.99
CA ASP A 213 -28.68 -21.61 -9.66
C ASP A 213 -27.29 -20.95 -9.72
N TYR A 214 -26.66 -20.92 -10.91
CA TYR A 214 -25.33 -20.34 -11.14
C TYR A 214 -25.36 -19.20 -12.17
N PRO A 215 -24.44 -18.22 -12.09
CA PRO A 215 -24.34 -17.16 -13.08
C PRO A 215 -24.00 -17.73 -14.46
N ALA A 216 -24.79 -17.37 -15.47
CA ALA A 216 -24.62 -17.85 -16.84
C ALA A 216 -23.39 -17.26 -17.55
N ASP A 217 -22.81 -16.19 -17.00
CA ASP A 217 -21.66 -15.48 -17.53
C ASP A 217 -20.32 -15.94 -16.93
N VAL A 218 -20.32 -17.06 -16.19
CA VAL A 218 -19.11 -17.68 -15.64
C VAL A 218 -18.82 -19.01 -16.36
N PRO A 219 -17.67 -19.15 -17.04
CA PRO A 219 -17.28 -20.40 -17.68
C PRO A 219 -17.07 -21.54 -16.66
N VAL A 220 -17.47 -22.76 -17.02
CA VAL A 220 -17.39 -23.96 -16.16
C VAL A 220 -16.29 -24.92 -16.62
#